data_AF-A0A8J4UFA7-F1
#
_entry.id   AF-A0A8J4UFA7-F1
#
_cell.length_a   1.000
_cell.length_b   1.000
_cell.length_c   1.000
_cell.angle_alpha   90.00
_cell.angle_beta   90.00
_cell.angle_gamma   90.00
#
_symmetry.space_group_name_H-M   'P 1'
#
loop_
_entity.id
_entity.type
_entity.pdbx_description
1 polymer ?
#
loop_
_entity_poly.entity_id
_entity_poly.type
_entity_poly.pdbx_seq_one_letter_code
_entity_poly.pdbx_strand_id
1 'polypeptide(L)'
;RICATRFSHCAEKEEKKMAASGGKQYGLIIPQKSASKSAPLSRPSIFGDDSDDERSVGESLQKEAIKKKMMKQTRLEMQKALEQDSSVYEYDSVYDDIQKQRLESNKKLLGGADRKPKYITQLMHAVEERKKEQERREDRKIQKEREAEGEQFADKEAYVTSAYRQKLKERQEELEKERRAAELEAALDVKKQKDLSGFYRHLLNQTVGEEPLPDRSTD
;
A
#
# COMPACT_ATOMS: atom_id res chain seq x y z
N ARG A 1 -41.15 54.94 -7.89
CA ARG A 1 -41.42 54.55 -6.49
C ARG A 1 -40.20 53.80 -5.97
N ILE A 2 -39.40 54.54 -5.20
CA ILE A 2 -38.47 54.13 -4.13
C ILE A 2 -37.50 52.99 -4.43
N CYS A 3 -36.34 53.40 -4.95
CA CYS A 3 -35.05 52.75 -4.75
C CYS A 3 -34.48 53.21 -3.38
N ALA A 4 -33.50 52.45 -2.87
CA ALA A 4 -32.59 52.78 -1.77
C ALA A 4 -33.11 52.61 -0.33
N THR A 5 -32.90 51.39 0.19
CA THR A 5 -32.77 51.10 1.62
C THR A 5 -31.49 51.71 2.20
N ARG A 6 -31.68 52.48 3.27
CA ARG A 6 -30.67 52.94 4.25
C ARG A 6 -29.82 51.78 4.79
N PHE A 7 -28.50 51.93 4.75
CA PHE A 7 -27.65 51.51 5.85
C PHE A 7 -26.37 52.38 5.86
N SER A 8 -26.37 53.43 6.67
CA SER A 8 -25.12 54.00 7.17
C SER A 8 -24.88 53.38 8.54
N HIS A 9 -23.66 52.94 8.82
CA HIS A 9 -22.87 53.34 9.99
C HIS A 9 -21.53 52.59 10.05
N CYS A 10 -20.52 53.36 10.49
CA CYS A 10 -19.25 52.95 11.10
C CYS A 10 -18.15 52.36 10.21
N ALA A 11 -17.30 53.28 9.72
CA ALA A 11 -15.87 53.05 9.63
C ALA A 11 -15.23 53.28 11.01
N GLU A 12 -14.39 52.36 11.48
CA GLU A 12 -13.29 52.66 12.41
C GLU A 12 -12.22 51.55 12.40
N LYS A 13 -11.00 51.99 12.06
CA LYS A 13 -9.64 51.56 12.46
C LYS A 13 -9.45 50.19 13.15
N GLU A 14 -8.41 49.45 12.71
CA GLU A 14 -7.15 49.29 13.46
C GLU A 14 -6.08 48.58 12.61
N GLU A 15 -4.97 49.28 12.36
CA GLU A 15 -3.69 48.70 11.96
C GLU A 15 -3.05 48.01 13.18
N LYS A 16 -2.58 46.76 13.04
CA LYS A 16 -1.63 46.15 13.98
C LYS A 16 -0.44 45.56 13.25
N LYS A 17 0.70 46.24 13.44
CA LYS A 17 2.07 45.74 13.19
C LYS A 17 2.35 44.49 14.02
N MET A 18 2.94 43.45 13.44
CA MET A 18 3.73 42.45 14.19
C MET A 18 4.93 41.93 13.37
N ALA A 19 6.11 42.24 13.92
CA ALA A 19 7.40 41.53 13.95
C ALA A 19 7.84 40.55 12.84
N ALA A 20 9.08 40.77 12.39
CA ALA A 20 9.89 39.88 11.57
C ALA A 20 9.98 38.45 12.15
N SER A 21 9.47 37.47 11.41
CA SER A 21 9.67 36.05 11.71
C SER A 21 10.86 35.51 10.93
N GLY A 22 11.94 35.16 11.62
CA GLY A 22 12.94 34.24 11.08
C GLY A 22 12.25 32.97 10.57
N GLY A 23 12.46 32.64 9.30
CA GLY A 23 11.78 31.53 8.64
C GLY A 23 12.05 30.20 9.35
N LYS A 24 10.99 29.43 9.59
CA LYS A 24 11.06 28.10 10.19
C LYS A 24 11.78 27.17 9.20
N GLN A 25 12.98 26.71 9.56
CA GLN A 25 13.74 25.76 8.76
C GLN A 25 13.24 24.34 9.08
N TYR A 26 12.72 23.64 8.07
CA TYR A 26 12.28 22.25 8.19
C TYR A 26 13.24 21.36 7.39
N GLY A 27 13.76 20.32 8.02
CA GLY A 27 14.71 19.38 7.43
C GLY A 27 15.72 18.84 8.46
N LEU A 28 16.43 17.76 8.11
CA LEU A 28 17.48 17.19 8.97
C LEU A 28 18.74 18.07 8.90
N ILE A 29 18.86 19.01 9.84
CA ILE A 29 20.03 19.90 9.95
C ILE A 29 21.11 19.18 10.77
N ILE A 30 22.15 18.69 10.10
CA ILE A 30 23.31 18.07 10.75
C ILE A 30 24.31 19.17 11.12
N PRO A 31 24.57 19.44 12.41
CA PRO A 31 25.60 20.41 12.79
C PRO A 31 26.98 19.86 12.41
N GLN A 32 27.68 20.58 11.53
CA GLN A 32 29.07 20.31 11.16
C GLN A 32 29.97 20.55 12.38
N LYS A 33 30.19 19.51 13.18
CA LYS A 33 31.24 19.53 14.21
C LYS A 33 32.58 19.36 13.49
N SER A 34 33.42 20.38 13.62
CA SER A 34 34.77 20.50 13.05
C SER A 34 35.53 19.17 13.01
N ALA A 35 35.75 18.65 11.80
CA ALA A 35 36.61 17.50 11.56
C ALA A 35 38.06 17.83 11.94
N SER A 36 38.56 17.20 13.00
CA SER A 36 39.98 17.14 13.30
C SER A 36 40.68 16.38 12.17
N LYS A 37 41.61 17.05 11.47
CA LYS A 37 42.43 16.47 10.40
C LYS A 37 43.27 15.31 10.96
N SER A 38 42.97 14.07 10.59
CA SER A 38 43.89 12.94 10.76
C SER A 38 44.88 12.93 9.57
N ALA A 39 46.18 12.92 9.86
CA ALA A 39 47.22 12.83 8.83
C ALA A 39 47.12 11.51 8.03
N PRO A 40 47.38 11.53 6.71
CA PRO A 40 47.29 10.31 5.89
C PRO A 40 48.51 9.40 6.13
N LEU A 41 48.26 8.17 6.58
CA LEU A 41 49.25 7.10 6.58
C LEU A 41 49.48 6.64 5.13
N SER A 42 50.73 6.71 4.66
CA SER A 42 51.13 6.17 3.36
C SER A 42 50.98 4.65 3.36
N ARG A 43 50.02 4.13 2.58
CA ARG A 43 49.86 2.69 2.35
C ARG A 43 50.70 2.32 1.12
N PRO A 44 51.61 1.33 1.21
CA PRO A 44 52.36 0.89 0.03
C PRO A 44 51.39 0.30 -1.01
N SER A 45 51.49 0.80 -2.25
CA SER A 45 50.67 0.37 -3.38
C SER A 45 51.05 -1.05 -3.81
N ILE A 46 50.07 -1.95 -3.86
CA ILE A 46 50.23 -3.38 -4.19
C ILE A 46 50.49 -3.60 -5.70
N PHE A 47 50.26 -2.59 -6.53
CA PHE A 47 50.34 -2.68 -8.00
C PHE A 47 51.55 -1.97 -8.61
N GLY A 48 52.49 -1.46 -7.79
CA GLY A 48 53.42 -0.42 -8.23
C GLY A 48 54.92 -0.71 -8.16
N ASP A 49 55.39 -1.93 -7.89
CA ASP A 49 56.83 -2.19 -7.74
C ASP A 49 57.28 -3.56 -8.27
N ASP A 50 57.01 -3.83 -9.54
CA ASP A 50 57.64 -4.96 -10.27
C ASP A 50 58.34 -4.47 -11.55
N SER A 51 58.89 -3.25 -11.52
CA SER A 51 59.80 -2.76 -12.56
C SER A 51 61.22 -3.18 -12.18
N ASP A 52 61.60 -4.36 -12.66
CA ASP A 52 62.94 -4.92 -12.57
C ASP A 52 63.90 -4.20 -13.52
N ASP A 53 64.96 -3.60 -12.99
CA ASP A 53 66.30 -3.79 -13.54
C ASP A 53 67.36 -3.33 -12.52
N GLU A 54 68.21 -4.29 -12.13
CA GLU A 54 69.44 -4.17 -11.31
C GLU A 54 69.29 -4.07 -9.77
N ARG A 55 68.52 -4.97 -9.14
CA ARG A 55 68.65 -5.24 -7.69
C ARG A 55 69.56 -6.43 -7.42
N SER A 56 70.69 -6.17 -6.77
CA SER A 56 71.70 -7.14 -6.34
C SER A 56 71.09 -8.41 -5.73
N VAL A 57 71.65 -9.59 -6.04
CA VAL A 57 71.21 -10.92 -5.55
C VAL A 57 71.05 -10.99 -4.02
N GLY A 58 71.76 -10.15 -3.26
CA GLY A 58 71.59 -10.03 -1.81
C GLY A 58 70.25 -9.41 -1.39
N GLU A 59 69.71 -8.47 -2.16
CA GLU A 59 68.47 -7.77 -1.86
C GLU A 59 67.23 -8.61 -2.21
N SER A 60 67.31 -9.45 -3.25
CA SER A 60 66.28 -10.44 -3.57
C SER A 60 66.18 -11.53 -2.48
N LEU A 61 67.32 -12.02 -1.97
CA LEU A 61 67.37 -12.96 -0.83
C LEU A 61 66.77 -12.37 0.46
N GLN A 62 67.02 -11.08 0.73
CA GLN A 62 66.42 -10.39 1.88
C GLN A 62 64.91 -10.22 1.72
N LYS A 63 64.43 -9.83 0.53
CA LYS A 63 63.00 -9.76 0.20
C LYS A 63 62.33 -11.13 0.34
N GLU A 64 62.97 -12.21 -0.12
CA GLU A 64 62.46 -13.58 0.06
C GLU A 64 62.40 -14.00 1.53
N ALA A 65 63.41 -13.64 2.34
CA ALA A 65 63.41 -13.93 3.77
C ALA A 65 62.26 -13.21 4.49
N ILE A 66 61.95 -11.96 4.11
CA ILE A 66 60.81 -11.19 4.63
C ILE A 66 59.49 -11.84 4.19
N LYS A 67 59.35 -12.22 2.91
CA LYS A 67 58.18 -12.96 2.40
C LYS A 67 57.96 -14.26 3.18
N LYS A 68 59.01 -15.05 3.43
CA LYS A 68 58.94 -16.30 4.22
C LYS A 68 58.53 -16.05 5.68
N LYS A 69 59.01 -14.96 6.31
CA LYS A 69 58.58 -14.57 7.66
C LYS A 69 57.10 -14.16 7.69
N MET A 70 56.66 -13.37 6.72
CA MET A 70 55.27 -12.96 6.57
C MET A 70 54.35 -14.18 6.37
N MET A 71 54.73 -15.11 5.48
CA MET A 71 53.98 -16.35 5.26
C MET A 71 53.87 -17.20 6.55
N LYS A 72 54.93 -17.26 7.36
CA LYS A 72 54.88 -17.94 8.67
C LYS A 72 53.94 -17.25 9.65
N GLN A 73 53.96 -15.91 9.70
CA GLN A 73 53.05 -15.13 10.54
C GLN A 73 51.60 -15.34 10.12
N THR A 74 51.29 -15.22 8.83
CA THR A 74 49.94 -15.47 8.29
C THR A 74 49.45 -16.89 8.60
N ARG A 75 50.33 -17.91 8.52
CA ARG A 75 49.97 -19.28 8.89
C ARG A 75 49.65 -19.43 10.37
N LEU A 76 50.42 -18.80 11.25
CA LEU A 76 50.15 -18.80 12.69
C LEU A 76 48.85 -18.08 13.02
N GLU A 77 48.58 -16.96 12.35
CA GLU A 77 47.33 -16.21 12.50
C GLU A 77 46.12 -17.02 12.03
N MET A 78 46.23 -17.71 10.88
CA MET A 78 45.20 -18.61 10.38
C MET A 78 44.93 -19.78 11.33
N GLN A 79 45.99 -20.39 11.90
CA GLN A 79 45.84 -21.46 12.90
C GLN A 79 45.18 -20.95 14.18
N LYS A 80 45.60 -19.79 14.67
CA LYS A 80 45.00 -19.14 15.85
C LYS A 80 43.52 -18.81 15.62
N ALA A 81 43.16 -18.37 14.41
CA ALA A 81 41.77 -18.10 14.06
C ALA A 81 40.92 -19.39 14.08
N LEU A 82 41.45 -20.49 13.51
CA LEU A 82 40.79 -21.80 13.53
C LEU A 82 40.68 -22.41 14.94
N GLU A 83 41.67 -22.16 15.83
CA GLU A 83 41.63 -22.59 17.23
C GLU A 83 40.58 -21.86 18.06
N GLN A 84 40.36 -20.57 17.77
CA GLN A 84 39.35 -19.76 18.45
C GLN A 84 37.94 -20.15 18.02
N ASP A 85 37.73 -20.34 16.71
CA ASP A 85 36.46 -20.76 16.15
C ASP A 85 36.69 -21.46 14.80
N SER A 86 36.24 -22.72 14.72
CA SER A 86 36.38 -23.53 13.51
C SER A 86 35.53 -23.00 12.35
N SER A 87 34.48 -22.23 12.63
CA SER A 87 33.53 -21.70 11.64
C SER A 87 33.96 -20.37 11.01
N VAL A 88 35.12 -19.82 11.38
CA VAL A 88 35.62 -18.51 10.91
C VAL A 88 35.66 -18.36 9.39
N TYR A 89 35.83 -19.46 8.65
CA TYR A 89 35.88 -19.46 7.19
C TYR A 89 34.61 -20.01 6.52
N GLU A 90 33.55 -20.33 7.28
CA GLU A 90 32.28 -20.89 6.79
C GLU A 90 31.30 -19.80 6.28
N TYR A 91 31.78 -18.88 5.45
CA TYR A 91 31.02 -17.71 4.98
C TYR A 91 29.69 -18.03 4.26
N ASP A 92 29.62 -19.16 3.56
CA ASP A 92 28.43 -19.56 2.80
C ASP A 92 27.24 -19.88 3.71
N SER A 93 27.50 -20.57 4.83
CA SER A 93 26.47 -20.94 5.81
C SER A 93 25.85 -19.73 6.49
N VAL A 94 26.68 -18.74 6.86
CA VAL A 94 26.24 -17.50 7.51
C VAL A 94 25.42 -16.63 6.56
N TYR A 95 25.76 -16.63 5.26
CA TYR A 95 25.00 -15.87 4.28
C TYR A 95 23.59 -16.43 4.10
N ASP A 96 23.45 -17.75 4.01
CA ASP A 96 22.15 -18.42 3.97
C ASP A 96 21.31 -18.10 5.19
N ASP A 97 21.91 -18.07 6.38
CA ASP A 97 21.21 -17.75 7.62
C ASP A 97 20.82 -16.27 7.70
N ILE A 98 21.66 -15.34 7.22
CA ILE A 98 21.31 -13.92 7.11
C ILE A 98 20.16 -13.73 6.12
N GLN A 99 20.16 -14.44 4.99
CA GLN A 99 19.08 -14.38 4.01
C GLN A 99 17.78 -14.96 4.56
N LYS A 100 17.83 -16.12 5.23
CA LYS A 100 16.67 -16.70 5.93
C LYS A 100 16.12 -15.74 6.97
N GLN A 101 16.96 -15.16 7.83
CA GLN A 101 16.54 -14.18 8.83
C GLN A 101 15.94 -12.92 8.19
N ARG A 102 16.48 -12.46 7.05
CA ARG A 102 15.91 -11.34 6.29
C ARG A 102 14.53 -11.67 5.73
N LEU A 103 14.34 -12.87 5.19
CA LEU A 103 13.04 -13.33 4.68
C LEU A 103 12.04 -13.51 5.82
N GLU A 104 12.44 -14.09 6.95
CA GLU A 104 11.59 -14.25 8.12
C GLU A 104 11.20 -12.92 8.76
N SER A 105 12.14 -12.00 8.92
CA SER A 105 11.87 -10.65 9.43
C SER A 105 10.97 -9.86 8.46
N ASN A 106 11.19 -9.97 7.16
CA ASN A 106 10.33 -9.37 6.15
C ASN A 106 8.91 -9.96 6.20
N LYS A 107 8.76 -11.28 6.33
CA LYS A 107 7.47 -11.96 6.52
C LYS A 107 6.77 -11.53 7.81
N LYS A 108 7.53 -11.31 8.91
CA LYS A 108 7.00 -10.77 10.17
C LYS A 108 6.57 -9.31 10.03
N LEU A 109 7.33 -8.48 9.31
CA LEU A 109 7.04 -7.06 9.06
C LEU A 109 5.84 -6.84 8.12
N LEU A 110 5.69 -7.68 7.09
CA LEU A 110 4.52 -7.71 6.21
C LEU A 110 3.25 -8.17 6.95
N GLY A 111 3.40 -8.63 8.20
CA GLY A 111 2.31 -8.82 9.14
C GLY A 111 1.43 -10.01 8.80
N GLY A 112 2.01 -11.21 8.79
CA GLY A 112 1.25 -12.46 8.67
C GLY A 112 0.59 -12.64 7.29
N ALA A 113 0.36 -13.88 6.89
CA ALA A 113 -0.28 -14.20 5.61
C ALA A 113 -1.74 -13.68 5.52
N ASP A 114 -2.30 -13.16 6.62
CA ASP A 114 -3.72 -12.88 6.78
C ASP A 114 -4.09 -11.40 6.65
N ARG A 115 -3.11 -10.49 6.48
CA ARG A 115 -3.39 -9.07 6.23
C ARG A 115 -3.84 -8.88 4.78
N LYS A 116 -5.13 -9.11 4.55
CA LYS A 116 -5.79 -8.68 3.32
C LYS A 116 -5.60 -7.16 3.16
N PRO A 117 -5.26 -6.68 1.95
CA PRO A 117 -5.13 -5.24 1.71
C PRO A 117 -6.48 -4.56 1.94
N LYS A 118 -6.44 -3.38 2.59
CA LYS A 118 -7.62 -2.65 3.09
C LYS A 118 -8.72 -2.37 2.04
N TYR A 119 -8.38 -2.36 0.75
CA TYR A 119 -9.29 -1.90 -0.32
C TYR A 119 -9.60 -2.96 -1.39
N ILE A 120 -9.04 -4.18 -1.31
CA ILE A 120 -9.27 -5.16 -2.39
C ILE A 120 -10.74 -5.53 -2.50
N THR A 121 -11.43 -5.66 -1.37
CA THR A 121 -12.86 -5.99 -1.32
C THR A 121 -13.69 -4.93 -2.03
N GLN A 122 -13.44 -3.65 -1.72
CA GLN A 122 -14.11 -2.51 -2.36
C GLN A 122 -13.82 -2.43 -3.85
N LEU A 123 -12.59 -2.73 -4.28
CA LEU A 123 -12.22 -2.77 -5.69
C LEU A 123 -12.97 -3.87 -6.44
N MET A 124 -13.07 -5.07 -5.85
CA MET A 124 -13.83 -6.18 -6.44
C MET A 124 -15.31 -5.85 -6.53
N HIS A 125 -15.90 -5.28 -5.47
CA HIS A 125 -17.29 -4.80 -5.47
C HIS A 125 -17.53 -3.75 -6.57
N ALA A 126 -16.66 -2.75 -6.70
CA ALA A 126 -16.78 -1.72 -7.73
C ALA A 126 -16.60 -2.26 -9.16
N VAL A 127 -15.89 -3.38 -9.33
CA VAL A 127 -15.82 -4.08 -10.63
C VAL A 127 -17.15 -4.79 -10.91
N GLU A 128 -17.72 -5.46 -9.93
CA GLU A 128 -19.02 -6.16 -10.04
C GLU A 128 -20.16 -5.16 -10.33
N GLU A 129 -20.22 -4.04 -9.62
CA GLU A 129 -21.20 -2.98 -9.87
C GLU A 129 -21.12 -2.41 -11.29
N ARG A 130 -19.90 -2.19 -11.80
CA ARG A 130 -19.69 -1.71 -13.17
C ARG A 130 -20.14 -2.73 -14.21
N LYS A 131 -19.89 -4.03 -13.97
CA LYS A 131 -20.38 -5.11 -14.84
C LYS A 131 -21.91 -5.13 -14.87
N LYS A 132 -22.56 -5.11 -13.70
CA LYS A 132 -24.03 -5.04 -13.58
C LYS A 132 -24.62 -3.81 -14.29
N GLU A 133 -24.01 -2.63 -14.14
CA GLU A 133 -24.48 -1.44 -14.84
C GLU A 133 -24.29 -1.54 -16.36
N GLN A 134 -23.18 -2.12 -16.82
CA GLN A 134 -22.95 -2.35 -18.25
C GLN A 134 -24.03 -3.29 -18.84
N GLU A 135 -24.32 -4.40 -18.16
CA GLU A 135 -25.38 -5.32 -18.56
C GLU A 135 -26.73 -4.60 -18.63
N ARG A 136 -27.08 -3.77 -17.62
CA ARG A 136 -28.29 -2.93 -17.64
C ARG A 136 -28.32 -1.94 -18.81
N ARG A 137 -27.18 -1.44 -19.29
CA ARG A 137 -27.13 -0.58 -20.49
C ARG A 137 -27.36 -1.38 -21.76
N GLU A 138 -26.71 -2.52 -21.90
CA GLU A 138 -26.86 -3.41 -23.04
C GLU A 138 -28.31 -3.91 -23.14
N ASP A 139 -28.93 -4.26 -22.02
CA ASP A 139 -30.33 -4.66 -21.99
C ASP A 139 -31.29 -3.56 -22.45
N ARG A 140 -31.12 -2.34 -21.96
CA ARG A 140 -31.93 -1.19 -22.40
C ARG A 140 -31.72 -0.90 -23.88
N LYS A 141 -30.49 -1.08 -24.38
CA LYS A 141 -30.18 -0.95 -25.80
C LYS A 141 -30.89 -2.01 -26.61
N ILE A 142 -30.81 -3.28 -26.22
CA ILE A 142 -31.47 -4.40 -26.90
C ILE A 142 -32.99 -4.24 -26.88
N GLN A 143 -33.59 -3.82 -25.77
CA GLN A 143 -35.03 -3.54 -25.69
C GLN A 143 -35.43 -2.44 -26.68
N LYS A 144 -34.68 -1.33 -26.71
CA LYS A 144 -34.93 -0.23 -27.63
C LYS A 144 -34.79 -0.64 -29.10
N GLU A 145 -33.78 -1.45 -29.43
CA GLU A 145 -33.59 -2.01 -30.77
C GLU A 145 -34.76 -2.95 -31.15
N ARG A 146 -35.20 -3.81 -30.22
CA ARG A 146 -36.36 -4.69 -30.44
C ARG A 146 -37.68 -3.96 -30.55
N GLU A 147 -37.88 -2.88 -29.82
CA GLU A 147 -39.10 -2.06 -29.95
C GLU A 147 -39.14 -1.39 -31.32
N ALA A 148 -38.00 -0.86 -31.78
CA ALA A 148 -37.87 -0.25 -33.10
C ALA A 148 -38.04 -1.26 -34.26
N GLU A 149 -37.49 -2.46 -34.14
CA GLU A 149 -37.67 -3.54 -35.13
C GLU A 149 -39.04 -4.23 -34.99
N GLY A 150 -39.59 -4.28 -33.78
CA GLY A 150 -40.84 -4.94 -33.44
C GLY A 150 -42.05 -4.33 -34.15
N GLU A 151 -42.00 -3.03 -34.47
CA GLU A 151 -43.01 -2.39 -35.33
C GLU A 151 -43.12 -3.05 -36.71
N GLN A 152 -42.02 -3.64 -37.22
CA GLN A 152 -41.97 -4.30 -38.54
C GLN A 152 -42.34 -5.80 -38.48
N PHE A 153 -42.36 -6.39 -37.28
CA PHE A 153 -42.56 -7.84 -37.09
C PHE A 153 -43.67 -8.16 -36.09
N ALA A 154 -44.58 -7.21 -35.81
CA ALA A 154 -45.70 -7.38 -34.89
C ALA A 154 -46.63 -8.55 -35.25
N ASP A 155 -46.75 -8.87 -36.55
CA ASP A 155 -47.58 -9.96 -37.05
C ASP A 155 -46.95 -11.35 -36.87
N LYS A 156 -45.71 -11.45 -36.38
CA LYS A 156 -44.99 -12.72 -36.20
C LYS A 156 -44.92 -13.13 -34.73
N GLU A 157 -44.98 -14.44 -34.50
CA GLU A 157 -44.93 -15.01 -33.15
C GLU A 157 -43.52 -14.84 -32.52
N ALA A 158 -43.46 -14.28 -31.31
CA ALA A 158 -42.22 -14.06 -30.57
C ALA A 158 -41.87 -15.28 -29.71
N TYR A 159 -40.86 -16.05 -30.16
CA TYR A 159 -40.40 -17.23 -29.44
C TYR A 159 -39.25 -16.91 -28.48
N VAL A 160 -39.52 -17.07 -27.19
CA VAL A 160 -38.51 -16.88 -26.13
C VAL A 160 -37.98 -18.22 -25.64
N THR A 161 -36.66 -18.42 -25.71
CA THR A 161 -35.95 -19.62 -25.21
C THR A 161 -36.04 -19.73 -23.69
N SER A 162 -36.02 -20.95 -23.14
CA SER A 162 -36.08 -21.20 -21.69
C SER A 162 -35.02 -20.43 -20.90
N ALA A 163 -33.79 -20.38 -21.41
CA ALA A 163 -32.68 -19.65 -20.81
C ALA A 163 -32.94 -18.13 -20.72
N TYR A 164 -33.57 -17.52 -21.73
CA TYR A 164 -33.91 -16.09 -21.68
C TYR A 164 -35.06 -15.82 -20.70
N ARG A 165 -36.03 -16.74 -20.58
CA ARG A 165 -37.09 -16.62 -19.55
C ARG A 165 -36.50 -16.67 -18.14
N GLN A 166 -35.49 -17.50 -17.91
CA GLN A 166 -34.77 -17.57 -16.63
C GLN A 166 -34.03 -16.25 -16.33
N LYS A 167 -33.27 -15.72 -17.29
CA LYS A 167 -32.59 -14.42 -17.12
C LYS A 167 -33.53 -13.25 -16.84
N LEU A 168 -34.70 -13.23 -17.48
CA LEU A 168 -35.73 -12.22 -17.20
C LEU A 168 -36.27 -12.32 -15.77
N LYS A 169 -36.49 -13.55 -15.27
CA LYS A 169 -36.94 -13.78 -13.89
C LYS A 169 -35.86 -13.41 -12.88
N GLU A 170 -34.61 -13.83 -13.10
CA GLU A 170 -33.47 -13.47 -12.24
C GLU A 170 -33.34 -11.95 -12.12
N ARG A 171 -33.45 -11.22 -13.24
CA ARG A 171 -33.44 -9.75 -13.24
C ARG A 171 -34.61 -9.14 -12.47
N GLN A 172 -35.82 -9.67 -12.65
CA GLN A 172 -37.00 -9.20 -11.91
C GLN A 172 -36.83 -9.43 -10.41
N GLU A 173 -36.34 -10.60 -10.02
CA GLU A 173 -36.06 -10.94 -8.62
C GLU A 173 -34.96 -10.05 -8.02
N GLU A 174 -33.90 -9.75 -8.77
CA GLU A 174 -32.85 -8.82 -8.34
C GLU A 174 -33.40 -7.41 -8.12
N LEU A 175 -34.19 -6.88 -9.07
CA LEU A 175 -34.82 -5.57 -8.94
C LEU A 175 -35.80 -5.53 -7.75
N GLU A 176 -36.55 -6.60 -7.51
CA GLU A 176 -37.43 -6.69 -6.33
C GLU A 176 -36.64 -6.73 -5.03
N LYS A 177 -35.54 -7.48 -4.97
CA LYS A 177 -34.65 -7.52 -3.80
C LYS A 177 -34.03 -6.15 -3.54
N GLU A 178 -33.52 -5.48 -4.56
CA GLU A 178 -32.99 -4.12 -4.47
C GLU A 178 -34.07 -3.14 -4.02
N ARG A 179 -35.29 -3.26 -4.55
CA ARG A 179 -36.42 -2.41 -4.14
C ARG A 179 -36.78 -2.62 -2.67
N ARG A 180 -36.89 -3.87 -2.22
CA ARG A 180 -37.17 -4.20 -0.80
C ARG A 180 -36.05 -3.69 0.11
N ALA A 181 -34.79 -3.87 -0.28
CA ALA A 181 -33.65 -3.35 0.47
C ALA A 181 -33.67 -1.81 0.55
N ALA A 182 -33.95 -1.14 -0.56
CA ALA A 182 -34.07 0.31 -0.61
C ALA A 182 -35.26 0.84 0.21
N GLU A 183 -36.38 0.13 0.23
CA GLU A 183 -37.54 0.45 1.07
C GLU A 183 -37.19 0.32 2.57
N LEU A 184 -36.49 -0.75 2.96
CA LEU A 184 -36.02 -0.93 4.33
C LEU A 184 -34.98 0.11 4.73
N GLU A 185 -34.00 0.39 3.87
CA GLU A 185 -32.99 1.43 4.10
C GLU A 185 -33.65 2.80 4.20
N ALA A 186 -34.57 3.14 3.30
CA ALA A 186 -35.31 4.40 3.37
C ALA A 186 -36.17 4.50 4.63
N ALA A 187 -36.74 3.39 5.09
CA ALA A 187 -37.49 3.35 6.34
C ALA A 187 -36.58 3.46 7.57
N LEU A 188 -35.33 3.02 7.51
CA LEU A 188 -34.33 3.12 8.60
C LEU A 188 -33.48 4.40 8.54
N ASP A 189 -33.56 5.15 7.44
CA ASP A 189 -32.80 6.39 7.23
C ASP A 189 -33.27 7.48 8.20
N VAL A 190 -32.40 7.78 9.16
CA VAL A 190 -32.60 8.80 10.21
C VAL A 190 -32.88 10.18 9.60
N LYS A 191 -32.39 10.50 8.40
CA LYS A 191 -32.64 11.80 7.75
C LYS A 191 -34.06 11.95 7.21
N LYS A 192 -34.72 10.83 6.87
CA LYS A 192 -36.09 10.81 6.34
C LYS A 192 -37.12 10.72 7.45
N GLN A 193 -36.73 10.25 8.64
CA GLN A 193 -37.58 10.17 9.81
C GLN A 193 -37.62 11.50 10.57
N LYS A 194 -38.80 11.87 11.10
CA LYS A 194 -38.98 13.05 11.96
C LYS A 194 -38.49 12.81 13.39
N ASP A 195 -38.56 11.56 13.84
CA ASP A 195 -38.25 11.15 15.21
C ASP A 195 -37.34 9.91 15.21
N LEU A 196 -36.51 9.76 16.26
CA LEU A 196 -35.57 8.64 16.43
C LEU A 196 -36.23 7.29 16.76
N SER A 197 -37.56 7.20 16.72
CA SER A 197 -38.33 6.01 17.10
C SER A 197 -38.03 4.79 16.21
N GLY A 198 -37.70 5.00 14.94
CA GLY A 198 -37.29 3.92 14.04
C GLY A 198 -35.97 3.28 14.43
N PHE A 199 -35.00 4.08 14.88
CA PHE A 199 -33.74 3.60 15.43
C PHE A 199 -33.97 2.78 16.69
N TYR A 200 -34.79 3.26 17.63
CA TYR A 200 -35.09 2.51 18.85
C TYR A 200 -35.86 1.21 18.59
N ARG A 201 -36.78 1.19 17.61
CA ARG A 201 -37.45 -0.05 17.18
C ARG A 201 -36.45 -1.05 16.62
N HIS A 202 -35.50 -0.60 15.80
CA HIS A 202 -34.48 -1.48 15.22
C HIS A 202 -33.52 -2.02 16.29
N LEU A 203 -33.05 -1.16 17.20
CA LEU A 203 -32.21 -1.56 18.33
C LEU A 203 -32.93 -2.55 19.25
N LEU A 204 -34.22 -2.35 19.51
CA LEU A 204 -35.03 -3.28 20.29
C LEU A 204 -35.17 -4.60 19.56
N ASN A 205 -35.48 -4.60 18.26
CA ASN A 205 -35.56 -5.82 17.46
C ASN A 205 -34.23 -6.59 17.41
N GLN A 206 -33.09 -5.92 17.39
CA GLN A 206 -31.77 -6.57 17.45
C GLN A 206 -31.45 -7.18 18.84
N THR A 207 -31.97 -6.58 19.91
CA THR A 207 -31.65 -6.99 21.29
C THR A 207 -32.61 -8.02 21.85
N VAL A 208 -33.88 -8.01 21.42
CA VAL A 208 -34.94 -8.89 21.94
C VAL A 208 -35.72 -9.67 20.85
N GLY A 209 -35.47 -9.46 19.55
CA GLY A 209 -36.27 -10.03 18.44
C GLY A 209 -35.48 -10.78 17.34
N GLU A 210 -36.23 -11.37 16.39
CA GLU A 210 -35.86 -12.42 15.41
C GLU A 210 -34.80 -12.10 14.33
N GLU A 211 -34.21 -10.91 14.32
CA GLU A 211 -33.24 -10.53 13.28
C GLU A 211 -31.82 -10.99 13.65
N PRO A 212 -31.16 -11.82 12.82
CA PRO A 212 -29.81 -12.29 13.10
C PRO A 212 -28.84 -11.11 13.14
N LEU A 213 -28.03 -11.04 14.20
CA LEU A 213 -26.97 -10.04 14.31
C LEU A 213 -26.03 -10.17 13.10
N PRO A 214 -25.68 -9.07 12.42
CA PRO A 214 -24.71 -9.13 11.35
C PRO A 214 -23.36 -9.59 11.92
N ASP A 215 -22.79 -10.63 11.30
CA ASP A 215 -21.50 -11.20 11.68
C ASP A 215 -20.41 -10.13 11.56
N ARG A 216 -19.89 -9.67 12.70
CA ARG A 216 -18.85 -8.62 12.77
C ARG A 216 -17.47 -9.06 12.28
N SER A 217 -17.37 -10.26 11.73
CA SER A 217 -16.13 -10.88 11.23
C SER A 217 -15.91 -10.63 9.74
N THR A 218 -16.86 -10.03 9.04
CA THR A 218 -16.83 -9.83 7.57
C THR A 218 -16.53 -8.41 7.11
N ASP A 219 -15.96 -7.55 7.97
CA ASP A 219 -15.46 -6.21 7.60
C ASP A 219 -13.93 -6.20 7.36
#